data_AF-A0A1Y0FY30-F1
#
_entry.id   AF-A0A1Y0FY30-F1
#
_cell.length_a   1.000
_cell.length_b   1.000
_cell.length_c   1.000
_cell.angle_alpha   90.00
_cell.angle_beta   90.00
_cell.angle_gamma   90.00
#
_symmetry.space_group_name_H-M   'P 1'
#
loop_
_entity.id
_entity.type
_entity.pdbx_description
1 polymer ?
#
loop_
_entity_poly.entity_id
_entity_poly.type
_entity_poly.pdbx_seq_one_letter_code
_entity_poly.pdbx_strand_id
1 'polypeptide(L)'
;MDTLIFSQAAVFHLQQLANHLHYHTGTRHKLSTTQGIINLLIAGASSHAPDVKRCYTAFAMELNERQLNALAGQGIHIDPSDILHPKSAQQAG
;
A
#
# COMPACT_ATOMS: atom_id res chain seq x y z
N MET A 1 4.88 17.74 -13.23
CA MET A 1 4.87 16.33 -12.77
C MET A 1 5.18 16.36 -11.30
N ASP A 2 4.16 16.13 -10.46
CA ASP A 2 4.34 16.03 -9.02
C ASP A 2 5.10 14.74 -8.70
N THR A 3 6.37 14.89 -8.36
CA THR A 3 7.17 13.77 -7.86
C THR A 3 6.56 13.31 -6.55
N LEU A 4 6.14 12.05 -6.47
CA LEU A 4 5.71 11.41 -5.22
C LEU A 4 6.92 11.34 -4.28
N ILE A 5 7.01 12.29 -3.36
CA ILE A 5 8.02 12.31 -2.31
C ILE A 5 7.36 11.75 -1.04
N PHE A 6 7.90 10.67 -0.51
CA PHE A 6 7.43 10.03 0.71
C PHE A 6 8.31 10.39 1.91
N SER A 7 7.74 10.36 3.12
CA SER A 7 8.53 10.46 4.35
C SER A 7 9.44 9.23 4.48
N GLN A 8 10.48 9.32 5.31
CA GLN A 8 11.35 8.17 5.57
C GLN A 8 10.58 6.97 6.14
N ALA A 9 9.58 7.22 6.99
CA ALA A 9 8.70 6.18 7.54
C ALA A 9 7.83 5.53 6.45
N ALA A 10 7.24 6.33 5.55
CA ALA A 10 6.51 5.80 4.40
C ALA A 10 7.42 4.95 3.49
N VAL A 11 8.65 5.40 3.20
CA VAL A 11 9.62 4.62 2.42
C VAL A 11 9.94 3.29 3.11
N PHE A 12 10.11 3.28 4.43
CA PHE A 12 10.34 2.07 5.20
C PHE A 12 9.17 1.08 5.10
N HIS A 13 7.93 1.52 5.31
CA HIS A 13 6.75 0.66 5.16
C HIS A 13 6.58 0.15 3.72
N LEU A 14 6.92 0.95 2.72
CA LEU A 14 6.89 0.56 1.31
C LEU A 14 7.92 -0.56 1.00
N GLN A 15 9.12 -0.47 1.59
CA GLN A 15 10.14 -1.51 1.48
C GLN A 15 9.71 -2.81 2.18
N GLN A 16 9.12 -2.72 3.37
CA GLN A 16 8.58 -3.88 4.06
C GLN A 16 7.46 -4.53 3.26
N LEU A 17 6.53 -3.74 2.72
CA LEU A 17 5.46 -4.22 1.87
C LEU A 17 6.01 -5.01 0.66
N ALA A 18 7.01 -4.47 -0.03
CA ALA A 18 7.66 -5.14 -1.15
C ALA A 18 8.29 -6.48 -0.74
N ASN A 19 8.95 -6.54 0.41
CA ASN A 19 9.58 -7.77 0.92
C ASN A 19 8.53 -8.84 1.26
N HIS A 20 7.49 -8.47 2.01
CA HIS A 20 6.41 -9.39 2.38
C HIS A 20 5.66 -9.89 1.16
N LEU A 21 5.32 -9.00 0.23
CA LEU A 21 4.63 -9.40 -0.99
C LEU A 21 5.51 -10.30 -1.88
N HIS A 22 6.81 -10.02 -1.97
CA HIS A 22 7.76 -10.90 -2.67
C HIS A 22 7.84 -12.29 -2.03
N TYR A 23 7.83 -12.37 -0.70
CA TYR A 23 7.82 -13.64 0.02
C TYR A 23 6.59 -14.49 -0.32
N HIS A 24 5.39 -13.87 -0.38
CA HIS A 24 4.15 -14.59 -0.69
C HIS A 24 3.93 -14.90 -2.17
N THR A 25 4.42 -14.05 -3.08
CA THR A 25 4.07 -14.12 -4.51
C THR A 25 5.24 -14.45 -5.43
N GLY A 26 6.47 -14.40 -4.93
CA GLY A 26 7.69 -14.46 -5.75
C GLY A 26 7.94 -13.22 -6.62
N THR A 27 7.02 -12.26 -6.66
CA THR A 27 7.12 -11.08 -7.55
C THR A 27 7.96 -9.98 -6.91
N ARG A 28 8.93 -9.43 -7.66
CA ARG A 28 9.74 -8.29 -7.22
C ARG A 28 9.24 -6.99 -7.84
N HIS A 29 8.89 -6.03 -6.99
CA HIS A 29 8.47 -4.69 -7.42
C HIS A 29 9.63 -3.70 -7.32
N LYS A 30 9.84 -2.89 -8.36
CA LYS A 30 10.93 -1.89 -8.42
C LYS A 30 10.51 -0.57 -7.75
N LEU A 31 11.04 -0.30 -6.56
CA LEU A 31 10.71 0.91 -5.80
C LEU A 31 11.36 2.20 -6.35
N SER A 32 12.31 2.09 -7.27
CA SER A 32 12.95 3.23 -7.92
C SER A 32 12.10 3.88 -9.02
N THR A 33 10.93 3.32 -9.33
CA THR A 33 10.06 3.79 -10.41
C THR A 33 8.64 3.97 -9.91
N THR A 34 7.97 5.05 -10.32
CA THR A 34 6.57 5.30 -9.97
C THR A 34 5.66 4.13 -10.35
N GLN A 35 5.84 3.55 -11.54
CA GLN A 35 5.05 2.39 -11.97
C GLN A 35 5.26 1.17 -11.06
N GLY A 36 6.50 0.91 -10.63
CA GLY A 36 6.78 -0.21 -9.74
C GLY A 36 6.16 -0.02 -8.36
N ILE A 37 6.12 1.22 -7.86
CA ILE A 37 5.40 1.58 -6.62
C ILE A 37 3.89 1.38 -6.79
N ILE A 38 3.31 1.88 -7.88
CA ILE A 38 1.87 1.71 -8.18
C ILE A 38 1.50 0.22 -8.22
N ASN A 39 2.26 -0.58 -8.97
CA ASN A 39 2.01 -2.02 -9.08
C ASN A 39 2.11 -2.73 -7.72
N LEU A 40 3.04 -2.30 -6.86
CA LEU A 40 3.16 -2.82 -5.50
C LEU A 40 1.92 -2.49 -4.66
N LEU A 41 1.43 -1.25 -4.75
CA LEU A 41 0.25 -0.80 -3.99
C LEU A 41 -1.01 -1.55 -4.42
N ILE A 42 -1.21 -1.76 -5.73
CA ILE A 42 -2.34 -2.56 -6.26
C ILE A 42 -2.31 -3.99 -5.72
N ALA A 43 -1.14 -4.63 -5.79
CA ALA A 43 -0.99 -6.01 -5.35
C ALA A 43 -1.08 -6.13 -3.81
N GLY A 44 -0.56 -5.14 -3.07
CA GLY A 44 -0.68 -5.04 -1.62
C GLY A 44 -2.13 -4.88 -1.16
N ALA A 45 -2.89 -3.99 -1.80
CA ALA A 45 -4.31 -3.77 -1.52
C ALA A 45 -5.16 -5.04 -1.76
N SER A 46 -4.80 -5.84 -2.76
CA SER A 46 -5.50 -7.08 -3.11
C SER A 46 -5.08 -8.29 -2.26
N SER A 47 -4.04 -8.16 -1.44
CA SER A 47 -3.49 -9.28 -0.68
C SER A 47 -4.34 -9.59 0.56
N HIS A 48 -4.53 -10.88 0.84
CA HIS A 48 -5.15 -11.36 2.07
C HIS A 48 -4.14 -11.68 3.18
N ALA A 49 -2.84 -11.62 2.88
CA ALA A 49 -1.79 -11.94 3.84
C ALA A 49 -1.73 -10.88 4.96
N PRO A 50 -1.81 -11.27 6.26
CA PRO A 50 -1.91 -10.30 7.37
C PRO A 50 -0.72 -9.35 7.50
N ASP A 51 0.48 -9.83 7.20
CA ASP A 51 1.73 -9.05 7.20
C ASP A 51 1.75 -8.01 6.06
N VAL A 52 1.35 -8.41 4.85
CA VAL A 52 1.20 -7.51 3.70
C VAL A 52 0.16 -6.43 3.99
N LYS A 53 -1.01 -6.80 4.52
CA LYS A 53 -2.05 -5.83 4.92
C LYS A 53 -1.53 -4.86 5.96
N ARG A 54 -0.83 -5.33 6.99
CA ARG A 54 -0.27 -4.48 8.04
C ARG A 54 0.70 -3.45 7.46
N CYS A 55 1.61 -3.86 6.57
CA CYS A 55 2.55 -2.94 5.93
C CYS A 55 1.86 -1.94 4.99
N TYR A 56 0.86 -2.40 4.22
CA TYR A 56 0.07 -1.53 3.35
C TYR A 56 -0.67 -0.46 4.16
N THR A 57 -1.31 -0.88 5.25
CA THR A 57 -1.99 0.00 6.20
C THR A 57 -1.03 1.00 6.85
N ALA A 58 0.12 0.53 7.35
CA ALA A 58 1.11 1.41 7.96
C ALA A 58 1.67 2.42 6.95
N PHE A 59 1.87 2.04 5.69
CA PHE A 59 2.24 2.97 4.62
C PHE A 59 1.15 4.03 4.38
N ALA A 60 -0.11 3.61 4.30
CA ALA A 60 -1.25 4.51 4.08
C ALA A 60 -1.37 5.59 5.18
N MET A 61 -1.10 5.23 6.44
CA MET A 61 -1.15 6.16 7.57
C MET A 61 -0.07 7.25 7.53
N GLU A 62 1.00 7.05 6.78
CA GLU A 62 2.09 8.04 6.62
C GLU A 62 1.80 9.05 5.51
N LEU A 63 0.72 8.88 4.74
CA LEU A 63 0.40 9.71 3.60
C LEU A 63 -0.41 10.95 3.99
N ASN A 64 -0.03 12.09 3.44
CA ASN A 64 -0.82 13.32 3.50
C ASN A 64 -1.78 13.44 2.31
N GLU A 65 -2.71 14.39 2.41
CA GLU A 65 -3.76 14.62 1.40
C GLU A 65 -3.19 14.85 -0.02
N ARG A 66 -2.06 15.57 -0.16
CA ARG A 66 -1.44 15.80 -1.47
C ARG A 66 -0.92 14.50 -2.09
N GLN A 67 -0.31 13.64 -1.28
CA GLN A 67 0.20 12.34 -1.74
C GLN A 67 -0.96 11.39 -2.07
N LEU A 68 -2.03 11.39 -1.27
CA LEU A 68 -3.25 10.63 -1.56
C LEU A 68 -3.89 11.09 -2.88
N ASN A 69 -4.02 12.39 -3.09
CA ASN A 69 -4.55 12.96 -4.34
C ASN A 69 -3.66 12.64 -5.54
N ALA A 70 -2.33 12.68 -5.39
CA ALA A 70 -1.40 12.30 -6.44
C ALA A 70 -1.51 10.81 -6.80
N LEU A 71 -1.69 9.93 -5.81
CA LEU A 71 -1.95 8.50 -6.03
C LEU A 71 -3.33 8.26 -6.67
N ALA A 72 -4.36 8.99 -6.24
CA ALA A 72 -5.70 8.92 -6.82
C ALA A 72 -5.71 9.35 -8.29
N GLY A 73 -4.93 10.38 -8.66
CA GLY A 73 -4.71 10.77 -10.05
C GLY A 73 -4.04 9.68 -10.91
N GLN A 74 -3.43 8.67 -10.28
CA GLN A 74 -2.87 7.47 -10.90
C GLN A 74 -3.80 6.25 -10.81
N GLY A 75 -5.05 6.43 -10.36
CA GLY A 75 -6.04 5.36 -10.18
C GLY A 75 -5.87 4.55 -8.89
N ILE A 76 -5.03 5.01 -7.95
CA ILE A 76 -4.81 4.35 -6.66
C ILE A 76 -5.59 5.08 -5.57
N HIS A 77 -6.67 4.46 -5.12
CA HIS A 77 -7.48 4.96 -4.01
C HIS A 77 -7.07 4.23 -2.74
N ILE A 78 -6.39 4.96 -1.85
CA ILE A 78 -6.06 4.47 -0.52
C ILE A 78 -7.06 5.09 0.44
N ASP A 79 -7.97 4.26 0.95
CA ASP A 79 -8.94 4.70 1.95
C ASP A 79 -8.39 4.40 3.37
N PRO A 80 -8.13 5.44 4.19
CA PRO A 80 -7.78 5.23 5.59
C PRO A 80 -8.91 4.61 6.42
N SER A 81 -10.14 4.55 5.93
CA SER A 81 -11.26 3.91 6.63
C SER A 81 -11.29 2.38 6.47
N ASP A 82 -10.64 1.82 5.43
CA ASP A 82 -10.32 0.38 5.35
C ASP A 82 -9.34 -0.07 6.47
N ILE A 83 -8.77 0.88 7.22
CA ILE A 83 -7.80 0.70 8.30
C ILE A 83 -8.46 0.66 9.70
N LEU A 84 -9.58 1.37 9.88
CA LEU A 84 -10.25 1.53 11.19
C LEU A 84 -11.30 0.46 11.48
N HIS A 85 -11.80 -0.24 10.45
CA HIS A 85 -12.63 -1.41 10.61
C HIS A 85 -11.95 -2.60 9.93
N PRO A 86 -11.31 -3.54 10.66
CA PRO A 86 -11.30 -4.89 10.15
C PRO A 86 -12.76 -5.22 9.86
N LYS A 87 -13.09 -5.70 8.66
CA LYS A 87 -14.37 -6.37 8.41
C LYS A 87 -14.48 -7.51 9.43
N SER A 88 -15.01 -7.21 10.60
CA SER A 88 -15.39 -8.15 11.62
C SER A 88 -16.42 -9.04 10.96
N ALA A 89 -16.02 -10.29 10.74
CA ALA A 89 -16.88 -11.47 10.72
C ALA A 89 -18.37 -11.18 10.49
N GLN A 90 -18.78 -11.05 9.23
CA GLN A 90 -20.19 -11.24 8.89
C GLN A 90 -20.28 -11.89 7.51
N GLN A 91 -20.27 -13.22 7.51
CA GLN A 91 -21.22 -14.08 6.81
C GLN A 91 -20.73 -15.54 6.87
N ALA A 92 -21.26 -16.29 7.84
CA ALA A 92 -21.63 -17.68 7.67
C ALA A 92 -22.82 -17.90 8.62
N GLY A 93 -23.99 -18.12 8.02
CA GLY A 93 -25.20 -18.54 8.73
C GLY A 93 -25.21 -20.03 9.02
#